data_AF-A0A956F8N1-F1
#
_entry.id   AF-A0A956F8N1-F1
#
_cell.length_a   1.000
_cell.length_b   1.000
_cell.length_c   1.000
_cell.angle_alpha   90.00
_cell.angle_beta   90.00
_cell.angle_gamma   90.00
#
_symmetry.space_group_name_H-M   'P 1'
#
loop_
_entity.id
_entity.type
_entity.pdbx_description
1 polymer ?
#
loop_
_entity_poly.entity_id
_entity_poly.type
_entity_poly.pdbx_seq_one_letter_code
_entity_poly.pdbx_strand_id
1 'polypeptide(L)'
;NPQARNDDDSEAAAAAEAYERNRSRYAGCGHSASAYTFGSGGWFGMLPANALAQLGDAHLCLPPSSVFEPRVAVAMAVGFARGLMGWRRYQQAPTWLNLRAMWGWPAKGGDPVYLVKARPKFQEDARDVGLPASWLDGRPPPLPMTASEVLARLRA
;
A
#
# COMPACT_ATOMS: atom_id res chain seq x y z
N ASN A 1 11.79 -3.32 8.60
CA ASN A 1 12.40 -2.24 9.42
C ASN A 1 11.37 -1.10 9.56
N PRO A 2 10.81 -0.82 10.74
CA PRO A 2 9.82 0.25 10.99
C PRO A 2 10.26 1.65 10.59
N GLN A 3 11.57 1.89 10.55
CA GLN A 3 12.16 3.19 10.26
C GLN A 3 12.81 3.24 8.87
N ALA A 4 12.63 2.19 8.04
CA ALA A 4 13.14 2.22 6.68
C ALA A 4 12.44 3.33 5.90
N ARG A 5 13.24 4.30 5.46
CA ARG A 5 12.88 5.37 4.55
C ARG A 5 13.72 5.15 3.30
N ASN A 6 13.08 5.11 2.15
CA ASN A 6 13.78 5.07 0.88
C ASN A 6 13.79 6.49 0.31
N ASP A 7 14.95 7.14 0.32
CA ASP A 7 15.15 8.52 -0.11
C ASP A 7 15.88 8.65 -1.46
N ASP A 8 16.01 7.55 -2.21
CA ASP A 8 16.48 7.61 -3.60
C ASP A 8 15.64 8.61 -4.41
N ASP A 9 16.28 9.39 -5.29
CA ASP A 9 15.63 10.48 -6.05
C ASP A 9 14.39 10.02 -6.82
N SER A 10 14.39 8.77 -7.31
CA SER A 10 13.26 8.17 -8.03
C SER A 10 12.04 7.92 -7.12
N GLU A 11 12.26 7.53 -5.87
CA GLU A 11 11.22 7.29 -4.87
C GLU A 11 10.67 8.62 -4.33
N ALA A 12 11.54 9.60 -4.11
CA ALA A 12 11.14 10.96 -3.74
C ALA A 12 10.25 11.60 -4.83
N ALA A 13 10.61 11.42 -6.11
CA ALA A 13 9.79 11.87 -7.23
C ALA A 13 8.42 11.16 -7.27
N ALA A 14 8.38 9.84 -7.11
CA ALA A 14 7.13 9.08 -7.05
C ALA A 14 6.23 9.53 -5.88
N ALA A 15 6.83 9.86 -4.73
CA ALA A 15 6.13 10.40 -3.57
C ALA A 15 5.55 11.80 -3.84
N ALA A 16 6.32 12.68 -4.52
CA ALA A 16 5.85 13.99 -4.94
C ALA A 16 4.67 13.89 -5.92
N GLU A 17 4.75 13.02 -6.91
CA GLU A 17 3.61 12.77 -7.82
C GLU A 17 2.39 12.23 -7.07
N ALA A 18 2.60 11.35 -6.08
CA ALA A 18 1.50 10.84 -5.26
C ALA A 18 0.82 11.95 -4.44
N TYR A 19 1.61 12.88 -3.91
CA TYR A 19 1.08 14.08 -3.25
C TYR A 19 0.28 14.94 -4.24
N GLU A 20 0.83 15.29 -5.40
CA GLU A 20 0.13 16.15 -6.37
C GLU A 20 -1.21 15.54 -6.83
N ARG A 21 -1.27 14.23 -7.07
CA ARG A 21 -2.53 13.53 -7.40
C ARG A 21 -3.61 13.66 -6.32
N ASN A 22 -3.21 13.79 -5.05
CA ASN A 22 -4.11 13.83 -3.90
C ASN A 22 -4.14 15.22 -3.24
N ARG A 23 -3.50 16.24 -3.81
CA ARG A 23 -3.26 17.53 -3.16
C ARG A 23 -4.53 18.20 -2.63
N SER A 24 -5.61 18.15 -3.41
CA SER A 24 -6.92 18.70 -3.01
C SER A 24 -7.48 18.05 -1.76
N ARG A 25 -7.20 16.76 -1.54
CA ARG A 25 -7.62 16.01 -0.35
C ARG A 25 -6.89 16.49 0.91
N TYR A 26 -5.66 16.97 0.77
CA TYR A 26 -4.83 17.45 1.88
C TYR A 26 -4.98 18.95 2.16
N ALA A 27 -5.85 19.65 1.44
CA ALA A 27 -6.11 21.06 1.65
C ALA A 27 -6.61 21.30 3.10
N GLY A 28 -5.95 22.21 3.81
CA GLY A 28 -6.29 22.56 5.20
C GLY A 28 -5.65 21.66 6.27
N CYS A 29 -4.92 20.60 5.92
CA CYS A 29 -4.28 19.73 6.91
C CYS A 29 -3.03 20.33 7.60
N GLY A 30 -2.54 21.49 7.16
CA GLY A 30 -1.41 22.21 7.78
C GLY A 30 -0.02 21.63 7.52
N HIS A 31 0.09 20.51 6.77
CA HIS A 31 1.37 19.90 6.39
C HIS A 31 1.89 20.50 5.08
N SER A 32 3.20 20.79 5.01
CA SER A 32 3.84 21.23 3.75
C SER A 32 3.91 20.09 2.73
N ALA A 33 4.00 20.43 1.44
CA ALA A 33 4.20 19.43 0.39
C ALA A 33 5.44 18.55 0.63
N SER A 34 6.54 19.16 1.08
CA SER A 34 7.80 18.46 1.41
C SER A 34 7.66 17.40 2.50
N ALA A 35 6.63 17.48 3.35
CA ALA A 35 6.37 16.44 4.34
C ALA A 35 5.93 15.10 3.71
N TYR A 36 5.44 15.12 2.47
CA TYR A 36 4.97 13.93 1.75
C TYR A 36 6.00 13.32 0.79
N THR A 37 7.11 14.01 0.51
CA THR A 37 8.02 13.68 -0.61
C THR A 37 9.24 12.86 -0.21
N PHE A 38 9.23 12.21 0.96
CA PHE A 38 10.38 11.48 1.47
C PHE A 38 10.56 10.06 0.90
N GLY A 39 9.83 9.73 -0.16
CA GLY A 39 9.77 8.40 -0.76
C GLY A 39 8.85 7.44 -0.02
N SER A 40 9.04 6.14 -0.26
CA SER A 40 8.31 5.08 0.44
C SER A 40 8.90 4.79 1.83
N GLY A 41 8.07 4.33 2.76
CA GLY A 41 8.56 4.01 4.10
C GLY A 41 7.65 3.12 4.94
N GLY A 42 8.15 2.83 6.16
CA GLY A 42 7.46 2.01 7.15
C GLY A 42 7.51 0.52 6.85
N TRP A 43 6.73 -0.28 7.58
CA TRP A 43 6.69 -1.75 7.43
C TRP A 43 6.27 -2.23 6.05
N PHE A 44 5.57 -1.39 5.31
CA PHE A 44 4.86 -1.77 4.09
C PHE A 44 5.37 -1.04 2.84
N GLY A 45 6.41 -0.21 2.97
CA GLY A 45 7.01 0.53 1.86
C GLY A 45 6.00 1.42 1.14
N MET A 46 5.18 2.16 1.89
CA MET A 46 4.11 2.95 1.30
C MET A 46 4.53 4.40 1.06
N LEU A 47 4.04 4.97 -0.05
CA LEU A 47 4.10 6.41 -0.28
C LEU A 47 3.10 7.11 0.65
N PRO A 48 3.50 8.13 1.44
CA PRO A 48 2.66 8.74 2.46
C PRO A 48 1.31 9.24 1.94
N ALA A 49 1.35 9.94 0.80
CA ALA A 49 0.15 10.49 0.18
C ALA A 49 -0.81 9.42 -0.35
N ASN A 50 -0.33 8.24 -0.77
CA ASN A 50 -1.23 7.17 -1.16
C ASN A 50 -1.77 6.42 0.08
N ALA A 51 -0.95 6.27 1.11
CA ALA A 51 -1.28 5.54 2.34
C ALA A 51 -2.35 6.26 3.16
N LEU A 52 -2.19 7.57 3.40
CA LEU A 52 -3.16 8.40 4.13
C LEU A 52 -4.52 8.43 3.43
N ALA A 53 -4.51 8.50 2.11
CA ALA A 53 -5.72 8.43 1.28
C ALA A 53 -6.55 7.15 1.52
N GLN A 54 -5.96 6.07 2.05
CA GLN A 54 -6.66 4.82 2.38
C GLN A 54 -7.29 4.80 3.78
N LEU A 55 -6.90 5.72 4.67
CA LEU A 55 -7.43 5.74 6.05
C LEU A 55 -8.85 6.31 6.14
N GLY A 56 -9.30 7.03 5.11
CA GLY A 56 -10.57 7.77 5.10
C GLY A 56 -10.44 9.19 5.64
N ASP A 57 -11.48 10.00 5.43
CA ASP A 57 -11.42 11.47 5.61
C ASP A 57 -11.11 11.88 7.06
N ALA A 58 -11.58 11.12 8.04
CA ALA A 58 -11.34 11.38 9.46
C ALA A 58 -9.85 11.33 9.88
N HIS A 59 -9.00 10.69 9.08
CA HIS A 59 -7.58 10.46 9.37
C HIS A 59 -6.65 11.05 8.31
N LEU A 60 -7.20 11.77 7.34
CA LEU A 60 -6.50 12.28 6.18
C LEU A 60 -5.43 13.33 6.53
N CYS A 61 -5.62 14.05 7.65
CA CYS A 61 -4.70 15.06 8.15
C CYS A 61 -3.68 14.54 9.19
N LEU A 62 -3.55 13.23 9.37
CA LEU A 62 -2.44 12.69 10.14
C LEU A 62 -1.10 13.12 9.52
N PRO A 63 -0.04 13.34 10.32
CA PRO A 63 1.28 13.66 9.79
C PRO A 63 1.73 12.61 8.77
N PRO A 64 2.34 12.97 7.63
CA PRO A 64 2.83 12.00 6.65
C PRO A 64 3.81 10.97 7.21
N SER A 65 4.57 11.35 8.23
CA SER A 65 5.45 10.44 9.00
C SER A 65 4.69 9.33 9.73
N SER A 66 3.35 9.36 9.80
CA SER A 66 2.55 8.31 10.40
C SER A 66 2.68 6.96 9.69
N VAL A 67 3.19 6.91 8.45
CA VAL A 67 3.55 5.65 7.78
C VAL A 67 4.59 4.83 8.56
N PHE A 68 5.36 5.47 9.45
CA PHE A 68 6.34 4.81 10.32
C PHE A 68 5.74 4.34 11.65
N GLU A 69 4.53 4.81 12.03
CA GLU A 69 3.85 4.35 13.23
C GLU A 69 3.22 2.98 12.95
N PRO A 70 3.59 1.92 13.70
CA PRO A 70 3.20 0.55 13.37
C PRO A 70 1.70 0.32 13.19
N ARG A 71 0.86 0.90 14.05
CA ARG A 71 -0.59 0.68 14.03
C ARG A 71 -1.23 1.39 12.85
N VAL A 72 -0.80 2.62 12.58
CA VAL A 72 -1.23 3.40 11.43
C VAL A 72 -0.76 2.73 10.13
N ALA A 73 0.47 2.23 10.08
CA ALA A 73 1.00 1.51 8.94
C ALA A 73 0.19 0.24 8.61
N VAL A 74 -0.22 -0.54 9.63
CA VAL A 74 -1.11 -1.70 9.44
C VAL A 74 -2.49 -1.28 8.94
N ALA A 75 -3.07 -0.22 9.50
CA ALA A 75 -4.35 0.29 9.04
C ALA A 75 -4.30 0.76 7.57
N MET A 76 -3.25 1.50 7.19
CA MET A 76 -2.99 1.92 5.81
C MET A 76 -2.83 0.70 4.89
N ALA A 77 -2.10 -0.32 5.34
CA ALA A 77 -1.91 -1.57 4.60
C ALA A 77 -3.21 -2.30 4.30
N VAL A 78 -4.07 -2.46 5.30
CA VAL A 78 -5.39 -3.09 5.12
C VAL A 78 -6.27 -2.25 4.19
N GLY A 79 -6.30 -0.93 4.38
CA GLY A 79 -7.04 0.00 3.51
C GLY A 79 -6.60 -0.11 2.06
N PHE A 80 -5.30 -0.11 1.82
CA PHE A 80 -4.74 -0.22 0.47
C PHE A 80 -5.06 -1.57 -0.16
N ALA A 81 -4.84 -2.68 0.55
CA ALA A 81 -5.20 -4.01 0.07
C ALA A 81 -6.69 -4.10 -0.29
N ARG A 82 -7.57 -3.61 0.59
CA ARG A 82 -9.02 -3.57 0.35
C ARG A 82 -9.37 -2.73 -0.87
N GLY A 83 -8.74 -1.57 -1.03
CA GLY A 83 -8.90 -0.71 -2.19
C GLY A 83 -8.53 -1.43 -3.49
N LEU A 84 -7.34 -2.05 -3.53
CA LEU A 84 -6.87 -2.84 -4.68
C LEU A 84 -7.82 -4.00 -4.98
N MET A 85 -8.31 -4.69 -3.95
CA MET A 85 -9.29 -5.77 -4.11
C MET A 85 -10.60 -5.28 -4.75
N GLY A 86 -10.96 -4.00 -4.62
CA GLY A 86 -12.13 -3.42 -5.29
C GLY A 86 -11.94 -3.15 -6.79
N TRP A 87 -10.71 -3.16 -7.30
CA TRP A 87 -10.44 -2.78 -8.69
C TRP A 87 -10.83 -3.88 -9.68
N ARG A 88 -11.39 -3.50 -10.84
CA ARG A 88 -11.75 -4.44 -11.91
C ARG A 88 -10.57 -5.36 -12.32
N ARG A 89 -9.36 -4.80 -12.36
CA ARG A 89 -8.12 -5.53 -12.69
C ARG A 89 -7.77 -6.61 -11.67
N TYR A 90 -8.07 -6.38 -10.39
CA TYR A 90 -7.96 -7.43 -9.37
C TYR A 90 -9.05 -8.48 -9.58
N GLN A 91 -10.30 -8.05 -9.79
CA GLN A 91 -11.45 -8.94 -9.93
C GLN A 91 -11.34 -9.92 -11.11
N GLN A 92 -10.60 -9.56 -12.17
CA GLN A 92 -10.32 -10.45 -13.31
C GLN A 92 -9.37 -11.61 -12.96
N ALA A 93 -8.53 -11.45 -11.95
CA ALA A 93 -7.60 -12.49 -11.47
C ALA A 93 -7.38 -12.32 -9.96
N PRO A 94 -8.34 -12.71 -9.10
CA PRO A 94 -8.35 -12.34 -7.69
C PRO A 94 -7.42 -13.24 -6.84
N THR A 95 -6.13 -13.29 -7.18
CA THR A 95 -5.12 -14.15 -6.54
C THR A 95 -4.16 -13.33 -5.68
N TRP A 96 -3.45 -14.00 -4.76
CA TRP A 96 -2.36 -13.39 -4.00
C TRP A 96 -1.24 -12.85 -4.91
N LEU A 97 -0.95 -13.53 -6.02
CA LEU A 97 -0.02 -13.07 -7.05
C LEU A 97 -0.42 -11.69 -7.60
N ASN A 98 -1.68 -11.54 -8.00
CA ASN A 98 -2.18 -10.30 -8.59
C ASN A 98 -2.21 -9.17 -7.55
N LEU A 99 -2.64 -9.46 -6.32
CA LEU A 99 -2.61 -8.48 -5.23
C LEU A 99 -1.18 -8.01 -4.92
N ARG A 100 -0.22 -8.94 -4.84
CA ARG A 100 1.21 -8.63 -4.63
C ARG A 100 1.78 -7.76 -5.75
N ALA A 101 1.45 -8.07 -7.01
CA ALA A 101 1.84 -7.25 -8.16
C ALA A 101 1.27 -5.82 -8.07
N MET A 102 -0.03 -5.71 -7.76
CA MET A 102 -0.72 -4.43 -7.60
C MET A 102 -0.22 -3.61 -6.41
N TRP A 103 0.30 -4.27 -5.36
CA TRP A 103 0.87 -3.60 -4.20
C TRP A 103 2.04 -2.70 -4.58
N GLY A 104 2.97 -3.22 -5.36
CA GLY A 104 4.11 -2.45 -5.85
C GLY A 104 3.71 -1.49 -6.98
N TRP A 105 2.84 -1.94 -7.89
CA TRP A 105 2.40 -1.12 -9.01
C TRP A 105 0.94 -1.42 -9.40
N PRO A 106 -0.05 -0.62 -8.96
CA PRO A 106 -1.47 -0.90 -9.20
C PRO A 106 -1.83 -1.05 -10.69
N ALA A 107 -1.10 -0.37 -11.58
CA ALA A 107 -1.30 -0.46 -13.02
C ALA A 107 -0.91 -1.83 -13.61
N LYS A 108 -0.20 -2.69 -12.88
CA LYS A 108 0.15 -4.05 -13.31
C LYS A 108 -0.87 -5.11 -12.93
N GLY A 109 -1.94 -4.72 -12.24
CA GLY A 109 -3.04 -5.63 -11.96
C GLY A 109 -3.65 -6.23 -13.23
N GLY A 110 -3.82 -7.55 -13.24
CA GLY A 110 -4.44 -8.28 -14.36
C GLY A 110 -3.60 -8.31 -15.64
N ASP A 111 -2.35 -7.84 -15.65
CA ASP A 111 -1.44 -7.93 -16.79
C ASP A 111 -0.79 -9.34 -16.82
N PRO A 112 -1.21 -10.25 -17.73
CA PRO A 112 -0.73 -11.63 -17.72
C PRO A 112 0.78 -11.72 -18.00
N VAL A 113 1.34 -10.82 -18.82
CA VAL A 113 2.76 -10.81 -19.15
C VAL A 113 3.58 -10.42 -17.93
N TYR A 114 3.15 -9.38 -17.21
CA TYR A 114 3.80 -8.98 -15.97
C TYR A 114 3.69 -10.06 -14.90
N LEU A 115 2.51 -10.67 -14.71
CA LEU A 115 2.30 -11.70 -13.69
C LEU A 115 3.17 -12.95 -13.94
N VAL A 116 3.35 -13.37 -15.19
CA VAL A 116 4.30 -14.45 -15.54
C VAL A 116 5.73 -14.06 -15.19
N LYS A 117 6.15 -12.84 -15.54
CA LYS A 117 7.50 -12.33 -15.23
C LYS A 117 7.76 -12.21 -13.72
N ALA A 118 6.78 -11.75 -12.94
CA ALA A 118 6.93 -11.50 -11.52
C ALA A 118 6.86 -12.78 -10.66
N ARG A 119 6.22 -13.84 -11.18
CA ARG A 119 5.96 -15.08 -10.45
C ARG A 119 7.21 -15.73 -9.85
N PRO A 120 8.35 -15.91 -10.55
CA PRO A 120 9.52 -16.57 -9.96
C PRO A 120 10.03 -15.85 -8.70
N LYS A 121 10.11 -14.51 -8.75
CA LYS A 121 10.51 -13.69 -7.60
C LYS A 121 9.50 -13.82 -6.46
N PHE A 122 8.20 -13.76 -6.73
CA PHE A 122 7.20 -13.88 -5.67
C PHE A 122 7.12 -15.30 -5.08
N GLN A 123 7.48 -16.34 -5.85
CA GLN A 123 7.63 -17.71 -5.35
C GLN A 123 8.85 -17.86 -4.44
N GLU A 124 9.93 -17.11 -4.70
CA GLU A 124 11.06 -16.99 -3.78
C GLU A 124 10.63 -16.29 -2.48
N ASP A 125 10.04 -15.08 -2.57
CA ASP A 125 9.51 -14.35 -1.42
C ASP A 125 8.57 -15.22 -0.56
N ALA A 126 7.69 -16.00 -1.20
CA ALA A 126 6.76 -16.90 -0.51
C ALA A 126 7.48 -18.03 0.23
N ARG A 127 8.49 -18.65 -0.39
CA ARG A 127 9.29 -19.71 0.24
C ARG A 127 10.08 -19.19 1.43
N ASP A 128 10.64 -17.98 1.34
CA ASP A 128 11.41 -17.35 2.41
C ASP A 128 10.59 -17.16 3.70
N VAL A 129 9.27 -17.03 3.56
CA VAL A 129 8.33 -16.93 4.69
C VAL A 129 7.56 -18.24 4.97
N GLY A 130 7.99 -19.36 4.39
CA GLY A 130 7.43 -20.68 4.65
C GLY A 130 6.09 -20.97 3.96
N LEU A 131 5.71 -20.20 2.94
CA LEU A 131 4.49 -20.43 2.15
C LEU A 131 4.79 -21.29 0.91
N PRO A 132 3.91 -22.23 0.53
CA PRO A 132 4.08 -22.99 -0.70
C PRO A 132 3.85 -22.10 -1.92
N ALA A 133 4.51 -22.40 -3.04
CA ALA A 133 4.37 -21.61 -4.28
C ALA A 133 2.91 -21.51 -4.78
N SER A 134 2.10 -22.55 -4.55
CA SER A 134 0.67 -22.59 -4.89
C SER A 134 -0.18 -21.60 -4.08
N TRP A 135 0.33 -21.10 -2.95
CA TRP A 135 -0.36 -20.07 -2.17
C TRP A 135 -0.62 -18.81 -3.01
N LEU A 136 0.29 -18.47 -3.92
CA LEU A 136 0.16 -17.31 -4.82
C LEU A 136 -1.05 -17.40 -5.75
N ASP A 137 -1.52 -18.60 -6.07
CA ASP A 137 -2.68 -18.83 -6.93
C ASP A 137 -4.00 -18.82 -6.15
N GLY A 138 -3.92 -18.89 -4.82
CA GLY A 138 -5.07 -18.80 -3.93
C GLY A 138 -5.70 -17.41 -3.93
N ARG A 139 -7.02 -17.37 -3.68
CA ARG A 139 -7.76 -16.11 -3.49
C ARG A 139 -7.58 -15.62 -2.05
N PRO A 140 -7.10 -14.38 -1.84
CA PRO A 140 -7.13 -13.75 -0.52
C PRO A 140 -8.55 -13.73 0.05
N PRO A 141 -8.74 -13.93 1.37
CA PRO A 141 -10.04 -13.74 1.98
C PRO A 141 -10.47 -12.26 1.83
N PRO A 142 -11.78 -11.98 1.78
CA PRO A 142 -12.25 -10.60 1.78
C PRO A 142 -11.78 -9.87 3.04
N LEU A 143 -11.53 -8.57 2.90
CA LEU A 143 -11.17 -7.69 4.02
C LEU A 143 -12.40 -6.88 4.45
N PRO A 144 -13.18 -7.34 5.46
CA PRO A 144 -14.45 -6.73 5.80
C PRO A 144 -14.28 -5.38 6.51
N MET A 145 -13.15 -5.15 7.17
CA MET A 145 -12.86 -3.92 7.92
C MET A 145 -12.26 -2.85 7.00
N THR A 146 -12.64 -1.60 7.26
CA THR A 146 -12.00 -0.41 6.72
C THR A 146 -10.71 -0.12 7.47
N ALA A 147 -9.83 0.69 6.88
CA ALA A 147 -8.62 1.13 7.56
C ALA A 147 -8.92 1.88 8.87
N SER A 148 -9.96 2.71 8.88
CA SER A 148 -10.42 3.42 10.09
C SER A 148 -10.83 2.45 11.20
N GLU A 149 -11.57 1.38 10.88
CA GLU A 149 -11.96 0.35 11.86
C GLU A 149 -10.76 -0.44 12.39
N VAL A 150 -9.79 -0.77 11.51
CA VAL A 150 -8.54 -1.42 11.94
C VAL A 150 -7.77 -0.50 12.89
N LEU A 151 -7.63 0.77 12.56
CA LEU A 151 -6.94 1.73 13.41
C LEU A 151 -7.62 1.89 14.77
N ALA A 152 -8.96 1.93 14.81
CA ALA A 152 -9.72 1.99 16.06
C ALA A 152 -9.48 0.76 16.96
N ARG A 153 -9.41 -0.45 16.38
CA ARG A 153 -9.16 -1.68 17.13
C ARG A 153 -7.75 -1.78 17.69
N LEU A 154 -6.75 -1.23 16.99
CA LEU A 154 -5.36 -1.24 17.43
C LEU A 154 -5.05 -0.19 18.53
N ARG A 155 -6.03 0.66 18.88
CA ARG A 155 -5.92 1.63 19.98
C ARG A 155 -6.34 1.06 21.34
N ALA A 156 -7.14 -0.02 21.34
CA ALA A 156 -7.55 -0.76 22.53
C ALA A 156 -6.46 -1.74 22.96
#